data_AF-A0A6D2K747-F1
#
_entry.id   AF-A0A6D2K747-F1
#
_cell.length_a   1.000
_cell.length_b   1.000
_cell.length_c   1.000
_cell.angle_alpha   90.00
_cell.angle_beta   90.00
_cell.angle_gamma   90.00
#
_symmetry.space_group_name_H-M   'P 1'
#
loop_
_entity.id
_entity.type
_entity.pdbx_description
1 polymer ?
#
loop_
_entity_poly.entity_id
_entity_poly.type
_entity_poly.pdbx_seq_one_letter_code
_entity_poly.pdbx_strand_id
1 'polypeptide(L)'
;MRQRFVPGHYQRELHSKLRRLTQGSKTLEEYYQEMEVMLLRANVIEDREATMSRFLGGLNRELQDIVEMQNCVGLEAMLHKAVLAETELKRRTSTRFNTDQRRPTFSRDTKPFAKVGTKASGY
;
A
#
# COMPACT_ATOMS: atom_id res chain seq x y z
N MET A 1 29.84 18.52 34.42
CA MET A 1 28.99 17.71 33.52
C MET A 1 28.31 18.64 32.52
N ARG A 2 28.36 18.36 31.21
CA ARG A 2 27.64 19.17 30.22
C ARG A 2 26.18 18.71 30.17
N GLN A 3 25.24 19.54 30.63
CA GLN A 3 23.83 19.28 30.39
C GLN A 3 23.62 19.21 28.87
N ARG A 4 23.01 18.12 28.39
CA ARG A 4 22.66 17.99 26.98
C ARG A 4 21.58 19.02 26.69
N PHE A 5 21.91 20.00 25.84
CA PHE A 5 20.96 21.03 25.43
C PHE A 5 19.85 20.38 24.57
N VAL A 6 18.61 20.48 25.03
CA VAL A 6 17.42 20.10 24.26
C VAL A 6 16.74 21.40 23.82
N PRO A 7 16.56 21.65 22.51
CA PRO A 7 15.86 22.84 22.06
C PRO A 7 14.43 22.90 22.60
N GLY A 8 13.96 24.08 23.01
CA GLY A 8 12.61 24.25 23.57
C GLY A 8 11.44 23.85 22.65
N HIS A 9 11.69 23.70 21.34
CA HIS A 9 10.71 23.26 20.36
C HIS A 9 10.73 21.74 20.09
N TYR A 10 11.66 20.99 20.66
CA TYR A 10 11.85 19.56 20.41
C TYR A 10 10.56 18.75 20.64
N GLN A 11 9.88 19.00 21.76
CA GLN A 11 8.65 18.28 22.07
C GLN A 11 7.56 18.54 21.03
N ARG A 12 7.40 19.79 20.60
CA ARG A 12 6.44 20.17 19.55
C ARG A 12 6.74 19.48 18.22
N GLU A 13 8.01 19.29 17.88
CA GLU A 13 8.40 18.53 16.69
C GLU A 13 8.04 17.06 16.81
N LEU A 14 8.24 16.42 17.97
CA LEU A 14 7.85 15.03 18.20
C LEU A 14 6.35 14.83 18.03
N HIS A 15 5.52 15.66 18.66
CA HIS A 15 4.06 15.61 18.47
C HIS A 15 3.67 15.86 17.01
N SER A 16 4.35 16.78 16.33
CA SER A 16 4.09 17.06 14.91
C SER A 16 4.46 15.89 14.01
N LYS A 17 5.55 15.17 14.32
CA LYS A 17 5.95 13.94 13.62
C LYS A 17 4.95 12.82 13.88
N LEU A 18 4.57 12.58 15.13
CA LEU A 18 3.58 11.58 15.50
C LEU A 18 2.22 11.84 14.81
N ARG A 19 1.78 13.09 14.74
CA ARG A 19 0.52 13.46 14.06
C ARG A 19 0.55 13.23 12.54
N ARG A 20 1.71 13.32 11.91
CA ARG A 20 1.88 13.11 10.46
C ARG A 20 2.38 11.72 10.12
N LEU A 21 2.49 10.82 11.10
CA LEU A 21 2.99 9.48 10.88
C LEU A 21 1.98 8.70 10.03
N THR A 22 2.46 8.18 8.92
CA THR A 22 1.71 7.33 8.00
C THR A 22 2.60 6.17 7.54
N GLN A 23 2.00 5.06 7.13
CA GLN A 23 2.68 3.88 6.61
C GLN A 23 3.53 4.23 5.37
N GLY A 24 2.91 4.86 4.37
CA GLY A 24 3.61 5.24 3.14
C GLY A 24 4.21 4.03 2.42
N SER A 25 5.50 4.04 2.12
CA SER A 25 6.20 2.92 1.47
C SER A 25 6.68 1.83 2.45
N LYS A 26 6.47 2.01 3.75
CA LYS A 26 6.92 1.05 4.77
C LYS A 26 6.02 -0.18 4.78
N THR A 27 6.59 -1.29 5.20
CA THR A 27 5.79 -2.45 5.60
C THR A 27 4.92 -2.09 6.80
N LEU A 28 3.83 -2.84 6.98
CA LEU A 28 2.94 -2.66 8.12
C LEU A 28 3.69 -2.76 9.46
N GLU A 29 4.62 -3.70 9.56
CA GLU A 29 5.44 -3.93 10.76
C GLU A 29 6.32 -2.73 11.09
N GLU A 30 7.06 -2.20 10.10
CA GLU A 30 7.90 -1.02 10.28
C GLU A 30 7.08 0.20 10.70
N TYR A 31 5.89 0.38 10.11
CA TYR A 31 4.97 1.45 10.49
C TYR A 31 4.48 1.32 11.94
N TYR A 32 4.08 0.11 12.34
CA TYR A 32 3.59 -0.16 13.69
C TYR A 32 4.68 0.11 14.74
N GLN A 33 5.89 -0.41 14.53
CA GLN A 33 7.04 -0.18 15.42
C GLN A 33 7.38 1.31 15.53
N GLU A 34 7.37 2.05 14.42
CA GLU A 34 7.63 3.49 14.45
C GLU A 34 6.55 4.26 15.20
N MET A 35 5.28 3.85 15.08
CA MET A 35 4.19 4.42 15.85
C MET A 35 4.40 4.25 17.36
N GLU A 36 4.73 3.03 17.81
CA GLU A 36 5.01 2.74 19.23
C GLU A 36 6.19 3.58 19.75
N VAL A 37 7.28 3.64 19.00
CA VAL A 37 8.45 4.46 19.36
C VAL A 37 8.10 5.94 19.40
N MET A 38 7.28 6.44 18.48
CA MET A 38 6.88 7.85 18.44
C MET A 38 5.94 8.22 19.60
N LEU A 39 5.01 7.34 19.98
CA LEU A 39 4.18 7.52 21.17
C LEU A 39 5.04 7.62 22.43
N LEU A 40 6.00 6.71 22.61
CA LEU A 40 6.93 6.71 23.73
C LEU A 40 7.77 7.99 23.77
N ARG A 41 8.38 8.37 22.63
CA ARG A 41 9.24 9.57 22.56
C ARG A 41 8.48 10.86 22.79
N ALA A 42 7.25 10.95 22.29
CA ALA A 42 6.37 12.10 22.50
C ALA A 42 5.72 12.09 23.89
N ASN A 43 5.93 11.05 24.71
CA ASN A 43 5.29 10.86 26.01
C ASN A 43 3.75 10.99 25.92
N VAL A 44 3.19 10.34 24.90
CA VAL A 44 1.74 10.32 24.64
C VAL A 44 1.19 9.00 25.17
N ILE A 45 0.18 9.09 26.03
CA ILE A 45 -0.59 7.96 26.52
C ILE A 45 -1.97 8.07 25.88
N GLU A 46 -2.34 7.05 25.13
CA GLU A 46 -3.63 6.95 24.45
C GLU A 46 -4.45 5.83 25.06
N ASP A 47 -5.77 6.00 25.06
CA ASP A 47 -6.67 4.89 25.32
C ASP A 47 -6.69 3.95 24.12
N ARG A 48 -7.35 2.81 24.29
CA ARG A 48 -7.39 1.75 23.28
C ARG A 48 -7.99 2.27 21.96
N GLU A 49 -9.09 3.01 22.04
CA GLU A 49 -9.82 3.49 20.86
C GLU A 49 -9.06 4.61 20.12
N ALA A 50 -8.38 5.52 20.83
CA ALA A 50 -7.51 6.52 20.18
C ALA A 50 -6.31 5.85 19.49
N THR A 51 -5.69 4.86 20.14
CA THR A 51 -4.55 4.13 19.55
C THR A 51 -4.97 3.38 18.30
N MET A 52 -6.14 2.72 18.32
CA MET A 52 -6.71 2.05 17.14
C MET A 52 -7.03 3.04 16.02
N SER A 53 -7.66 4.16 16.35
CA SER A 53 -8.00 5.21 15.38
C SER A 53 -6.75 5.79 14.72
N ARG A 54 -5.68 6.01 15.51
CA ARG A 54 -4.38 6.46 15.00
C ARG A 54 -3.76 5.42 14.08
N PHE A 55 -3.70 4.16 14.52
CA PHE A 55 -3.13 3.07 13.73
C PHE A 55 -3.84 2.99 12.37
N LEU A 56 -5.18 2.88 12.38
CA LEU A 56 -6.02 2.79 11.18
C LEU A 56 -5.85 4.01 10.27
N GLY A 57 -5.85 5.22 10.85
CA GLY A 57 -5.75 6.47 10.09
C GLY A 57 -4.40 6.70 9.42
N GLY A 58 -3.33 6.04 9.89
CA GLY A 58 -2.03 6.09 9.23
C GLY A 58 -1.75 4.94 8.28
N LEU A 59 -2.64 3.94 8.15
CA LEU A 59 -2.47 2.86 7.16
C LEU A 59 -2.60 3.39 5.72
N ASN A 60 -2.00 2.66 4.78
CA ASN A 60 -2.25 2.90 3.36
C ASN A 60 -3.72 2.63 3.01
N ARG A 61 -4.27 3.42 2.09
CA ARG A 61 -5.72 3.43 1.81
C ARG A 61 -6.33 2.06 1.54
N GLU A 62 -5.65 1.24 0.73
CA GLU A 62 -6.13 -0.11 0.39
C GLU A 62 -6.20 -1.05 1.62
N LEU A 63 -5.24 -0.93 2.54
CA LEU A 63 -5.27 -1.68 3.80
C LEU A 63 -6.31 -1.12 4.76
N GLN A 64 -6.42 0.21 4.85
CA GLN A 64 -7.41 0.88 5.67
C GLN A 64 -8.82 0.41 5.29
N ASP A 65 -9.17 0.45 3.99
CA ASP A 65 -10.49 0.05 3.51
C ASP A 65 -10.80 -1.42 3.87
N ILE A 66 -9.82 -2.33 3.77
CA ILE A 66 -10.00 -3.75 4.12
C ILE A 66 -10.19 -3.96 5.63
N VAL A 67 -9.40 -3.26 6.45
CA VAL A 67 -9.40 -3.42 7.91
C VAL A 67 -10.61 -2.73 8.54
N GLU A 68 -11.03 -1.58 8.02
CA GLU A 68 -12.19 -0.81 8.49
C GLU A 68 -13.51 -1.60 8.35
N MET A 69 -13.62 -2.45 7.34
CA MET A 69 -14.77 -3.34 7.17
C MET A 69 -14.80 -4.51 8.17
N GLN A 70 -13.74 -4.72 8.95
CA GLN A 70 -13.64 -5.83 9.88
C GLN A 70 -13.89 -5.39 11.32
N ASN A 71 -14.66 -6.19 12.05
CA ASN A 71 -14.84 -6.00 13.48
C ASN A 71 -13.55 -6.35 14.22
N CYS A 72 -12.77 -5.33 14.58
CA CYS A 72 -11.56 -5.47 15.37
C CYS A 72 -11.79 -4.89 16.76
N VAL A 73 -11.75 -5.73 17.80
CA VAL A 73 -11.85 -5.29 19.20
C VAL A 73 -10.44 -5.27 19.78
N GLY A 74 -9.80 -4.10 19.75
CA GLY A 74 -8.42 -3.91 20.22
C GLY A 74 -7.37 -3.89 19.11
N LEU A 75 -6.20 -3.35 19.48
CA LEU A 75 -5.09 -3.11 18.56
C LEU A 75 -4.46 -4.40 18.02
N GLU A 76 -4.28 -5.42 18.86
CA GLU A 76 -3.72 -6.72 18.43
C GLU A 76 -4.58 -7.39 17.36
N ALA A 77 -5.90 -7.41 17.55
CA ALA A 77 -6.83 -7.96 16.57
C ALA A 77 -6.75 -7.19 15.25
N MET A 78 -6.72 -5.85 15.31
CA MET A 78 -6.59 -4.98 14.14
C MET A 78 -5.27 -5.20 13.40
N LEU A 79 -4.16 -5.31 14.13
CA LEU A 79 -2.83 -5.56 13.58
C LEU A 79 -2.80 -6.92 12.85
N HIS A 80 -3.30 -7.97 13.47
CA HIS A 80 -3.37 -9.30 12.84
C HIS A 80 -4.17 -9.28 11.54
N LYS A 81 -5.32 -8.59 11.50
CA LYS A 81 -6.12 -8.44 10.29
C LYS A 81 -5.40 -7.63 9.20
N ALA A 82 -4.70 -6.57 9.59
CA ALA A 82 -3.92 -5.76 8.67
C ALA A 82 -2.74 -6.57 8.07
N VAL A 83 -2.08 -7.43 8.85
CA VAL A 83 -1.02 -8.33 8.34
C VAL A 83 -1.58 -9.31 7.30
N LEU A 84 -2.72 -9.92 7.58
CA LEU A 84 -3.40 -10.80 6.61
C LEU A 84 -3.80 -10.05 5.33
N ALA A 85 -4.27 -8.81 5.46
CA ALA A 85 -4.59 -7.98 4.30
C ALA A 85 -3.33 -7.63 3.49
N GLU A 86 -2.23 -7.24 4.14
CA GLU A 86 -0.98 -6.88 3.46
C GLU A 86 -0.39 -8.05 2.67
N THR A 87 -0.39 -9.24 3.25
CA THR A 87 0.09 -10.46 2.57
C THR A 87 -0.74 -10.80 1.33
N GLU A 88 -2.07 -10.68 1.41
CA GLU A 88 -2.94 -10.93 0.26
C GLU A 88 -2.76 -9.88 -0.86
N LEU A 89 -2.55 -8.62 -0.52
CA LEU A 89 -2.26 -7.55 -1.49
C LEU A 89 -0.92 -7.77 -2.21
N LYS A 90 0.13 -8.17 -1.48
CA LYS A 90 1.43 -8.54 -2.06
C LYS A 90 1.30 -9.73 -3.03
N ARG A 91 0.42 -10.69 -2.74
CA ARG A 91 0.15 -11.82 -3.65
C ARG A 91 -0.55 -11.37 -4.94
N ARG A 92 -1.56 -10.50 -4.84
CA ARG A 92 -2.34 -10.01 -5.99
C ARG A 92 -1.52 -9.16 -6.95
N THR A 93 -0.65 -8.31 -6.43
CA THR A 93 0.24 -7.46 -7.23
C THR A 93 1.21 -8.30 -8.06
N SER A 94 1.81 -9.36 -7.48
CA SER A 94 2.66 -10.32 -8.20
C SER A 94 1.95 -10.97 -9.40
N THR A 95 0.68 -11.35 -9.24
CA THR A 95 -0.11 -11.96 -10.33
C THR A 95 -0.37 -10.99 -11.48
N ARG A 96 -0.58 -9.68 -11.21
CA ARG A 96 -0.83 -8.67 -12.27
C ARG A 96 0.37 -8.49 -13.20
N PHE A 97 1.60 -8.53 -12.68
CA PHE A 97 2.81 -8.44 -13.50
C PHE A 97 3.00 -9.65 -14.43
N ASN A 98 2.41 -10.80 -14.12
CA ASN A 98 2.48 -12.00 -14.97
C ASN A 98 1.47 -11.94 -16.14
N THR A 99 0.33 -11.27 -15.96
CA THR A 99 -0.71 -11.18 -17.00
C THR A 99 -0.34 -10.21 -18.13
N ASP A 100 0.36 -9.11 -17.84
CA ASP A 100 0.76 -8.14 -18.86
C ASP A 100 1.80 -8.69 -19.87
N GLN A 101 2.61 -9.67 -19.46
CA GLN A 101 3.54 -10.37 -20.38
C GLN A 101 2.85 -11.35 -21.33
N ARG A 102 1.57 -11.68 -21.11
CA ARG A 102 0.82 -12.68 -21.89
C ARG A 102 -0.20 -12.07 -22.85
N ARG A 103 -0.11 -10.78 -23.18
CA ARG A 103 -1.00 -10.17 -24.16
C ARG A 103 -0.55 -10.60 -25.57
N PRO A 104 -1.28 -11.47 -26.29
CA PRO A 104 -0.91 -11.82 -27.65
C PRO A 104 -1.23 -10.61 -28.52
N THR A 105 -0.22 -10.02 -29.15
CA THR A 105 -0.44 -9.10 -30.27
C THR A 105 -1.04 -9.93 -31.40
N PHE A 106 -2.36 -9.83 -31.61
CA PHE A 106 -2.99 -10.43 -32.78
C PHE A 106 -2.46 -9.70 -34.02
N SER A 107 -1.45 -10.27 -34.67
CA SER A 107 -1.06 -9.87 -36.02
C SER A 107 -2.23 -10.15 -36.95
N ARG A 108 -2.83 -9.09 -37.47
CA ARG A 108 -3.89 -9.15 -38.47
C ARG A 108 -3.26 -9.56 -39.80
N ASP A 109 -3.14 -10.86 -40.03
CA ASP A 109 -2.70 -11.41 -41.32
C ASP A 109 -3.65 -10.96 -42.42
N THR A 110 -3.21 -10.00 -43.23
CA THR A 110 -3.88 -9.64 -44.47
C THR A 110 -3.31 -10.54 -45.57
N LYS A 111 -4.05 -11.60 -45.92
CA LYS A 111 -3.74 -12.43 -47.09
C LYS A 111 -3.91 -11.59 -48.38
N PRO A 112 -2.93 -11.58 -49.30
CA PRO A 112 -3.09 -10.92 -50.59
C PRO A 112 -3.94 -11.78 -51.53
N PHE A 113 -4.95 -11.15 -52.15
CA PHE A 113 -5.85 -11.78 -53.11
C PHE A 113 -5.09 -12.07 -54.42
N ALA A 114 -4.94 -13.35 -54.78
CA ALA A 114 -4.33 -13.76 -56.04
C ALA A 114 -5.22 -13.35 -57.22
N LYS A 115 -4.66 -12.59 -58.18
CA LYS A 115 -5.34 -12.24 -59.43
C LYS A 115 -5.39 -13.48 -60.33
N VAL A 116 -6.60 -14.02 -60.53
CA VAL A 116 -6.89 -15.05 -61.53
C VAL A 116 -6.81 -14.41 -62.92
N GLY A 117 -5.93 -14.93 -63.75
CA GLY A 117 -5.73 -14.48 -65.13
C GLY A 117 -6.95 -14.76 -66.00
N THR A 118 -7.41 -13.75 -66.73
CA THR A 118 -8.38 -13.90 -67.80
C THR A 118 -7.62 -13.91 -69.12
N LYS A 119 -7.53 -15.09 -69.75
CA LYS A 119 -7.24 -15.18 -71.19
C LYS A 119 -8.49 -14.70 -71.93
N ALA A 120 -8.34 -13.75 -72.84
CA ALA A 120 -9.31 -13.47 -73.89
C ALA A 120 -8.60 -13.63 -75.24
N SER A 121 -9.14 -14.55 -76.02
CA SER A 121 -8.76 -14.94 -77.37
C SER A 121 -9.84 -14.45 -78.33
N GLY A 122 -9.45 -13.96 -79.50
CA GLY A 122 -10.32 -13.61 -80.65
C GLY A 122 -10.79 -12.16 -80.61
N TYR A 123 -10.71 -11.36 -81.67
CA TYR A 123 -10.51 -11.59 -83.11
C TYR A 123 -9.65 -10.47 -83.70
#